data_AF-A0A259FUG9-F1
#
_entry.id   AF-A0A259FUG9-F1
#
_cell.length_a   1.000
_cell.length_b   1.000
_cell.length_c   1.000
_cell.angle_alpha   90.00
_cell.angle_beta   90.00
_cell.angle_gamma   90.00
#
_symmetry.space_group_name_H-M   'P 1'
#
loop_
_entity.id
_entity.type
_entity.pdbx_description
1 polymer ?
#
loop_
_entity_poly.entity_id
_entity_poly.type
_entity_poly.pdbx_seq_one_letter_code
_entity_poly.pdbx_strand_id
1 'polypeptide(L)'
;MIMPKQKATFKQKLYEQFAKLGKALGSEVRLELIELIIQCPTAVEDLAKKVKLPIANVSQHLQVLKQVGLVNANRQGKSIVYEIADSDVIDLFLKLQGVGQRHIEEVDNLVDKYLSSRDSLEGMPVNQVLKLAKRGEITLLDVRPTEEYAHSHLEGAINITLEELEERLGDFPKSKTIVAYCRGTYCVLSYEAVKRLREKGFKAVRAEDGIPNWLNMNVKLAKQAD
;
A
#
# COMPACT_ATOMS: atom_id res chain seq x y z
N MET A 1 3.24 47.84 -26.50
CA MET A 1 2.78 48.29 -25.17
C MET A 1 2.64 47.06 -24.29
N ILE A 2 3.58 46.83 -23.37
CA ILE A 2 3.54 45.66 -22.47
C ILE A 2 2.60 46.02 -21.32
N MET A 3 1.42 45.40 -21.25
CA MET A 3 0.53 45.58 -20.10
C MET A 3 1.25 45.04 -18.85
N PRO A 4 1.34 45.80 -17.75
CA PRO A 4 1.94 45.30 -16.52
C PRO A 4 1.10 44.13 -16.00
N LYS A 5 1.73 42.98 -15.74
CA LYS A 5 1.06 41.83 -15.13
C LYS A 5 0.42 42.28 -13.81
N GLN A 6 -0.90 42.23 -13.74
CA GLN A 6 -1.68 42.54 -12.55
C GLN A 6 -1.20 41.66 -11.39
N LYS A 7 -1.01 42.23 -10.19
CA LYS A 7 -0.56 41.46 -9.01
C LYS A 7 -1.56 40.34 -8.73
N ALA A 8 -1.04 39.12 -8.51
CA ALA A 8 -1.87 37.95 -8.21
C ALA A 8 -2.72 38.18 -6.95
N THR A 9 -4.01 37.88 -7.06
CA THR A 9 -5.00 37.92 -5.97
C THR A 9 -4.67 36.89 -4.89
N PHE A 10 -5.23 37.07 -3.68
CA PHE A 10 -5.14 36.07 -2.61
C PHE A 10 -5.61 34.69 -3.07
N LYS A 11 -6.74 34.62 -3.78
CA LYS A 11 -7.28 33.37 -4.31
C LYS A 11 -6.30 32.69 -5.27
N GLN A 12 -5.69 33.43 -6.18
CA GLN A 12 -4.67 32.86 -7.08
C GLN A 12 -3.48 32.28 -6.31
N LYS A 13 -2.93 33.01 -5.34
CA LYS A 13 -1.82 32.54 -4.50
C LYS A 13 -2.17 31.30 -3.66
N LEU A 14 -3.41 31.21 -3.18
CA LEU A 14 -3.91 30.06 -2.43
C LEU A 14 -4.01 28.82 -3.33
N TYR A 15 -4.64 28.95 -4.50
CA TYR A 15 -4.76 27.84 -5.45
C TYR A 15 -3.40 27.44 -6.05
N GLU A 16 -2.44 28.35 -6.14
CA GLU A 16 -1.05 28.01 -6.46
C GLU A 16 -0.43 27.06 -5.42
N GLN A 17 -0.78 27.16 -4.13
CA GLN A 17 -0.31 26.20 -3.13
C GLN A 17 -0.97 24.82 -3.33
N PHE A 18 -2.29 24.76 -3.52
CA PHE A 18 -2.97 23.49 -3.80
C PHE A 18 -2.48 22.83 -5.11
N ALA A 19 -2.17 23.64 -6.13
CA ALA A 19 -1.60 23.13 -7.37
C ALA A 19 -0.21 22.48 -7.17
N LYS A 20 0.59 22.91 -6.18
CA LYS A 20 1.86 22.23 -5.86
C LYS A 20 1.62 20.81 -5.37
N LEU A 21 0.58 20.59 -4.56
CA LEU A 21 0.19 19.25 -4.09
C LEU A 21 -0.20 18.36 -5.28
N GLY A 22 -1.06 18.86 -6.16
CA GLY A 22 -1.45 18.14 -7.39
C GLY A 22 -0.25 17.82 -8.29
N LYS A 23 0.68 18.77 -8.47
CA LYS A 23 1.93 18.55 -9.22
C LYS A 23 2.82 17.50 -8.57
N ALA A 24 2.90 17.46 -7.24
CA ALA A 24 3.65 16.42 -6.53
C ALA A 24 3.01 15.04 -6.75
N LEU A 25 1.69 14.92 -6.71
CA LEU A 25 1.01 13.64 -6.94
C LEU A 25 0.99 13.19 -8.40
N GLY A 26 1.12 14.11 -9.36
CA GLY A 26 1.14 13.82 -10.80
C GLY A 26 2.43 13.16 -11.30
N SER A 27 2.93 12.13 -10.61
CA SER A 27 4.07 11.31 -11.02
C SER A 27 3.89 9.88 -10.51
N GLU A 28 3.96 8.92 -11.43
CA GLU A 28 3.81 7.49 -11.18
C GLU A 28 4.79 6.98 -10.11
N VAL A 29 6.06 7.38 -10.17
CA VAL A 29 7.09 7.01 -9.19
C VAL A 29 6.75 7.54 -7.80
N ARG A 30 6.23 8.78 -7.68
CA ARG A 30 5.86 9.35 -6.38
C ARG A 30 4.64 8.66 -5.77
N LEU A 31 3.69 8.24 -6.59
CA LEU A 31 2.54 7.46 -6.12
C LEU A 31 2.97 6.08 -5.61
N GLU A 32 3.88 5.41 -6.32
CA GLU A 32 4.46 4.13 -5.87
C GLU A 32 5.27 4.29 -4.58
N LEU A 33 6.09 5.34 -4.46
CA LEU A 33 6.83 5.64 -3.24
C LEU A 33 5.89 5.90 -2.05
N ILE A 34 4.79 6.62 -2.24
CA ILE A 34 3.77 6.83 -1.20
C ILE A 34 3.17 5.49 -0.77
N GLU A 35 2.78 4.63 -1.71
CA GLU A 35 2.22 3.30 -1.40
C GLU A 35 3.18 2.46 -0.53
N LEU A 36 4.47 2.47 -0.85
CA LEU A 36 5.50 1.76 -0.10
C LEU A 36 5.69 2.35 1.31
N ILE A 37 5.76 3.67 1.42
CA ILE A 37 5.99 4.36 2.71
C ILE A 37 4.78 4.22 3.64
N ILE A 38 3.56 4.05 3.11
CA ILE A 38 2.37 3.73 3.92
C ILE A 38 2.55 2.40 4.68
N GLN A 39 3.28 1.43 4.12
CA GLN A 39 3.45 0.10 4.76
C GLN A 39 4.36 0.16 5.98
N CYS A 40 5.46 0.91 5.87
CA CYS A 40 6.41 1.14 6.94
C CYS A 40 7.37 2.31 6.62
N PRO A 41 7.91 2.99 7.64
CA PRO A 41 9.04 3.90 7.46
C PRO A 41 10.20 3.20 6.77
N THR A 42 10.69 3.78 5.66
CA THR A 42 11.65 3.09 4.79
C THR A 42 12.84 4.00 4.43
N ALA A 43 14.05 3.45 4.44
CA ALA A 43 15.26 4.15 4.03
C ALA A 43 15.26 4.44 2.52
N VAL A 44 15.89 5.56 2.12
CA VAL A 44 15.95 5.96 0.71
C VAL A 44 16.61 4.89 -0.18
N GLU A 45 17.61 4.18 0.34
CA GLU A 45 18.31 3.13 -0.37
C GLU A 45 17.40 1.93 -0.66
N ASP A 46 16.51 1.59 0.28
CA ASP A 46 15.59 0.46 0.13
C ASP A 46 14.40 0.82 -0.74
N LEU A 47 13.90 2.06 -0.65
CA LEU A 47 12.91 2.58 -1.61
C LEU A 47 13.46 2.53 -3.04
N ALA A 48 14.70 2.97 -3.25
CA ALA A 48 15.37 2.92 -4.54
C ALA A 48 15.48 1.50 -5.12
N LYS A 49 15.79 0.50 -4.27
CA LYS A 49 15.78 -0.91 -4.66
C LYS A 49 14.37 -1.39 -5.04
N LYS A 50 13.36 -1.08 -4.20
CA LYS A 50 11.96 -1.53 -4.41
C LYS A 50 11.40 -1.01 -5.74
N VAL A 51 11.59 0.27 -6.05
CA VAL A 51 11.13 0.88 -7.33
C VAL A 51 12.13 0.72 -8.49
N LYS A 52 13.28 0.07 -8.24
CA LYS A 52 14.35 -0.20 -9.23
C LYS A 52 14.88 1.06 -9.94
N LEU A 53 15.08 2.14 -9.18
CA LEU A 53 15.62 3.41 -9.69
C LEU A 53 16.90 3.82 -8.95
N PRO A 54 17.77 4.66 -9.54
CA PRO A 54 18.93 5.19 -8.84
C PRO A 54 18.55 6.00 -7.59
N ILE A 55 19.33 5.89 -6.51
CA ILE A 55 19.11 6.61 -5.24
C ILE A 55 18.97 8.11 -5.46
N ALA A 56 19.77 8.70 -6.36
CA ALA A 56 19.69 10.13 -6.66
C ALA A 56 18.33 10.55 -7.24
N ASN A 57 17.73 9.70 -8.10
CA ASN A 57 16.42 9.94 -8.68
C ASN A 57 15.32 9.81 -7.62
N VAL A 58 15.33 8.73 -6.84
CA VAL A 58 14.40 8.52 -5.72
C VAL A 58 14.49 9.64 -4.69
N SER A 59 15.71 10.09 -4.36
CA SER A 59 15.94 11.22 -3.46
C SER A 59 15.27 12.50 -3.97
N GLN A 60 15.33 12.79 -5.27
CA GLN A 60 14.65 13.94 -5.87
C GLN A 60 13.12 13.83 -5.73
N HIS A 61 12.54 12.67 -6.02
CA HIS A 61 11.10 12.43 -5.84
C HIS A 61 10.67 12.64 -4.38
N LEU A 62 11.43 12.09 -3.44
CA LEU A 62 11.15 12.22 -2.01
C LEU A 62 11.31 13.66 -1.50
N GLN A 63 12.27 14.43 -2.02
CA GLN A 63 12.37 15.85 -1.71
C GLN A 63 11.15 16.63 -2.19
N VAL A 64 10.61 16.33 -3.37
CA VAL A 64 9.37 16.97 -3.84
C VAL A 64 8.19 16.65 -2.92
N LEU A 65 8.03 15.38 -2.54
CA LEU A 65 6.99 14.97 -1.59
C LEU A 65 7.14 15.66 -0.23
N LYS A 66 8.36 15.74 0.29
CA LYS A 66 8.68 16.42 1.55
C LYS A 66 8.38 17.93 1.49
N GLN A 67 8.73 18.60 0.39
CA GLN A 67 8.51 20.03 0.21
C GLN A 67 7.02 20.43 0.27
N VAL A 68 6.13 19.53 -0.12
CA VAL A 68 4.67 19.75 -0.03
C VAL A 68 4.04 19.12 1.23
N GLY A 69 4.86 18.56 2.13
CA GLY A 69 4.41 18.01 3.40
C GLY A 69 3.72 16.64 3.32
N LEU A 70 3.91 15.88 2.24
CA LEU A 70 3.31 14.53 2.11
C LEU A 70 4.10 13.45 2.87
N VAL A 71 5.39 13.67 3.10
CA VAL A 71 6.27 12.74 3.83
C VAL A 71 7.20 13.50 4.78
N ASN A 72 7.51 12.86 5.89
CA ASN A 72 8.56 13.28 6.81
C ASN A 72 9.87 12.53 6.50
N ALA A 73 10.98 13.10 6.95
CA ALA A 73 12.30 12.52 6.72
C ALA A 73 13.15 12.64 7.98
N ASN A 74 13.56 11.51 8.53
CA ASN A 74 14.33 11.42 9.77
C ASN A 74 15.66 10.72 9.49
N ARG A 75 16.75 11.27 10.04
CA ARG A 75 18.07 10.64 9.92
C ARG A 75 18.18 9.51 10.95
N GLN A 76 18.45 8.29 10.48
CA GLN A 76 18.71 7.14 11.32
C GLN A 76 20.09 6.57 10.96
N GLY A 77 21.08 6.82 11.82
CA GLY A 77 22.47 6.50 11.54
C GLY A 77 22.98 7.22 10.28
N LYS A 78 23.37 6.43 9.27
CA LYS A 78 23.89 6.94 7.99
C LYS A 78 22.81 7.18 6.93
N SER A 79 21.60 6.65 7.14
CA SER A 79 20.52 6.69 6.16
C SER A 79 19.44 7.71 6.54
N ILE A 80 18.69 8.16 5.53
CA ILE A 80 17.48 8.96 5.73
C ILE A 80 16.28 8.04 5.53
N VAL A 81 15.46 7.94 6.57
CA VAL A 81 14.23 7.15 6.60
C VAL A 81 13.05 8.10 6.37
N TYR A 82 12.15 7.70 5.47
CA TYR A 82 10.94 8.45 5.14
C TYR A 82 9.72 7.74 5.69
N GLU A 83 8.77 8.52 6.17
CA GLU A 83 7.46 8.08 6.67
C GLU A 83 6.37 9.01 6.13
N ILE A 84 5.13 8.52 6.03
CA ILE A 84 4.00 9.37 5.67
C ILE A 84 3.83 10.45 6.73
N ALA A 85 3.52 11.68 6.30
CA ALA A 85 3.41 12.79 7.23
C ALA A 85 2.31 12.55 8.28
N ASP A 86 1.10 12.24 7.81
CA ASP A 86 -0.09 12.09 8.64
C ASP A 86 -1.15 11.19 7.93
N SER A 87 -2.19 10.77 8.65
CA SER A 87 -3.23 9.88 8.12
C SER A 87 -4.07 10.47 6.99
N ASP A 88 -4.16 11.80 6.89
CA ASP A 88 -4.89 12.49 5.81
C ASP A 88 -4.20 12.33 4.44
N VAL A 89 -2.88 12.11 4.42
CA VAL A 89 -2.13 11.75 3.21
C VAL A 89 -2.56 10.36 2.71
N ILE A 90 -2.81 9.41 3.61
CA ILE A 90 -3.30 8.08 3.27
C ILE A 90 -4.71 8.18 2.68
N ASP A 91 -5.59 8.96 3.32
CA ASP A 91 -6.94 9.23 2.82
C ASP A 91 -6.93 9.91 1.44
N LEU A 92 -6.04 10.89 1.22
CA LEU A 92 -5.85 11.54 -0.07
C LEU A 92 -5.41 10.53 -1.14
N PHE A 93 -4.46 9.65 -0.84
CA PHE A 93 -3.98 8.62 -1.75
C PHE A 93 -5.09 7.63 -2.12
N LEU A 94 -5.87 7.16 -1.14
CA LEU A 94 -7.02 6.28 -1.37
C LEU A 94 -8.12 6.96 -2.19
N LYS A 95 -8.40 8.23 -1.94
CA LYS A 95 -9.36 9.01 -2.74
C LYS A 95 -8.89 9.19 -4.16
N LEU A 96 -7.60 9.43 -4.39
CA LEU A 96 -7.00 9.51 -5.72
C LEU A 96 -7.24 8.19 -6.48
N GLN A 97 -6.93 7.06 -5.85
CA GLN A 97 -7.16 5.72 -6.41
C GLN A 97 -8.63 5.47 -6.73
N GLY A 98 -9.53 5.73 -5.78
CA GLY A 98 -10.97 5.51 -5.98
C GLY A 98 -11.58 6.42 -7.04
N VAL A 99 -11.11 7.67 -7.18
CA VAL A 99 -11.51 8.55 -8.29
C VAL A 99 -10.94 8.02 -9.61
N GLY A 100 -9.67 7.60 -9.64
CA GLY A 100 -9.06 6.99 -10.82
C GLY A 100 -9.85 5.79 -11.33
N GLN A 101 -10.19 4.85 -10.45
CA GLN A 101 -10.99 3.68 -10.79
C GLN A 101 -12.37 4.03 -11.39
N ARG A 102 -13.07 5.02 -10.83
CA ARG A 102 -14.42 5.40 -11.31
C ARG A 102 -14.42 6.15 -12.64
N HIS A 103 -13.31 6.75 -13.03
CA HIS A 103 -13.28 7.72 -14.12
C HIS A 103 -12.28 7.39 -15.24
N ILE A 104 -11.32 6.50 -15.01
CA ILE A 104 -10.30 6.11 -15.98
C ILE A 104 -10.55 4.65 -16.36
N GLU A 105 -11.10 4.41 -17.55
CA GLU A 105 -11.44 3.08 -18.05
C GLU A 105 -10.22 2.16 -18.12
N GLU A 106 -9.04 2.72 -18.43
CA GLU A 106 -7.80 1.96 -18.47
C GLU A 106 -7.43 1.33 -17.12
N VAL A 107 -7.88 1.89 -15.99
CA VAL A 107 -7.61 1.32 -14.66
C VAL A 107 -8.32 -0.03 -14.52
N ASP A 108 -9.61 -0.09 -14.81
CA ASP A 108 -10.37 -1.33 -14.74
C ASP A 108 -9.83 -2.37 -15.74
N ASN A 109 -9.48 -1.93 -16.96
CA ASN A 109 -8.86 -2.81 -17.96
C ASN A 109 -7.51 -3.39 -17.51
N LEU A 110 -6.67 -2.59 -16.84
CA LEU A 110 -5.40 -3.05 -16.28
C LEU A 110 -5.63 -4.03 -15.12
N VAL A 111 -6.52 -3.69 -14.20
CA VAL A 111 -6.88 -4.55 -13.06
C VAL A 111 -7.40 -5.89 -13.58
N ASP A 112 -8.35 -5.88 -14.51
CA ASP A 112 -8.89 -7.09 -15.11
C ASP A 112 -7.78 -7.87 -15.82
N LYS A 113 -6.98 -7.25 -16.68
CA LYS A 113 -5.94 -7.96 -17.43
C LYS A 113 -4.91 -8.66 -16.53
N TYR A 114 -4.48 -8.02 -15.45
CA TYR A 114 -3.40 -8.53 -14.60
C TYR A 114 -3.90 -9.34 -13.39
N LEU A 115 -5.12 -9.09 -12.91
CA LEU A 115 -5.70 -9.77 -11.75
C LEU A 115 -6.78 -10.81 -12.14
N SER A 116 -6.96 -11.08 -13.45
CA SER A 116 -7.87 -12.10 -13.97
C SER A 116 -7.44 -13.53 -13.62
N SER A 117 -7.97 -14.04 -12.52
CA SER A 117 -9.01 -15.07 -12.63
C SER A 117 -10.21 -14.55 -11.85
N ARG A 118 -11.41 -14.62 -12.42
CA ARG A 118 -12.69 -14.35 -11.73
C ARG A 118 -12.96 -15.37 -10.62
N ASP A 119 -12.08 -15.46 -9.64
CA ASP A 119 -12.52 -15.66 -8.29
C ASP A 119 -13.04 -14.31 -7.84
N SER A 120 -14.36 -14.26 -7.62
CA SER A 120 -15.11 -13.11 -7.12
C SER A 120 -14.22 -12.10 -6.42
N LEU A 121 -14.14 -10.88 -6.97
CA LEU A 121 -13.52 -9.71 -6.35
C LEU A 121 -14.02 -9.43 -4.90
N GLU A 122 -14.99 -10.19 -4.42
CA GLU A 122 -15.39 -10.27 -3.02
C GLU A 122 -14.28 -10.94 -2.20
N GLY A 123 -13.21 -10.16 -1.94
CA GLY A 123 -12.37 -10.38 -0.78
C GLY A 123 -13.23 -10.38 0.49
N MET A 124 -12.77 -11.06 1.53
CA MET A 124 -13.48 -11.06 2.80
C MET A 124 -13.30 -9.70 3.49
N PRO A 125 -14.39 -8.98 3.84
CA PRO A 125 -14.30 -7.71 4.53
C PRO A 125 -13.49 -7.82 5.84
N VAL A 126 -12.63 -6.85 6.12
CA VAL A 126 -11.67 -6.91 7.24
C VAL A 126 -12.35 -7.15 8.60
N ASN A 127 -13.56 -6.62 8.80
CA ASN A 127 -14.34 -6.83 10.02
C ASN A 127 -14.76 -8.31 10.20
N GLN A 128 -15.02 -9.04 9.11
CA GLN A 128 -15.30 -10.46 9.12
C GLN A 128 -14.01 -11.26 9.32
N VAL A 129 -12.91 -10.88 8.66
CA VAL A 129 -11.58 -11.49 8.85
C VAL A 129 -11.19 -11.45 10.33
N LEU A 130 -11.27 -10.29 10.98
CA LEU A 130 -10.93 -10.12 12.39
C LEU A 130 -11.81 -10.98 13.32
N LYS A 131 -13.10 -11.10 13.03
CA LYS A 131 -14.04 -11.94 13.82
C LYS A 131 -13.67 -13.42 13.72
N LEU A 132 -13.40 -13.91 12.51
CA LEU A 132 -13.04 -15.31 12.28
C LEU A 132 -11.65 -15.65 12.82
N ALA A 133 -10.68 -14.74 12.66
CA ALA A 133 -9.33 -14.89 13.19
C ALA A 133 -9.36 -15.02 14.72
N LYS A 134 -10.12 -14.15 15.41
CA LYS A 134 -10.28 -14.19 16.87
C LYS A 134 -10.90 -15.50 17.39
N ARG A 135 -11.71 -16.17 16.58
CA ARG A 135 -12.32 -17.48 16.90
C ARG A 135 -11.44 -18.66 16.50
N GLY A 136 -10.30 -18.41 15.84
CA GLY A 136 -9.42 -19.45 15.32
C GLY A 136 -10.03 -20.26 14.16
N GLU A 137 -11.03 -19.72 13.47
CA GLU A 137 -11.74 -20.40 12.38
C GLU A 137 -11.00 -20.31 11.03
N ILE A 138 -10.12 -19.33 10.90
CA ILE A 138 -9.29 -19.09 9.71
C ILE A 138 -7.80 -19.08 10.06
N THR A 139 -6.98 -19.25 9.02
CA THR A 139 -5.56 -18.90 9.07
C THR A 139 -5.38 -17.56 8.38
N LEU A 140 -4.86 -16.57 9.09
CA LEU A 140 -4.61 -15.24 8.54
C LEU A 140 -3.15 -15.16 8.06
N LEU A 141 -2.96 -14.82 6.78
CA LEU A 141 -1.68 -14.87 6.09
C LEU A 141 -1.30 -13.49 5.53
N ASP A 142 -0.19 -12.93 5.99
CA ASP A 142 0.44 -11.75 5.42
C ASP A 142 1.54 -12.17 4.44
N VAL A 143 1.40 -11.82 3.17
CA VAL A 143 2.37 -12.17 2.12
C VAL A 143 3.34 -11.05 1.75
N ARG A 144 3.36 -9.96 2.53
CA ARG A 144 4.30 -8.86 2.34
C ARG A 144 5.70 -9.23 2.84
N PRO A 145 6.74 -8.49 2.42
CA PRO A 145 8.07 -8.58 3.01
C PRO A 145 8.05 -8.48 4.54
N THR A 146 8.96 -9.19 5.19
CA THR A 146 9.01 -9.33 6.65
C THR A 146 9.13 -7.99 7.37
N GLU A 147 9.85 -7.03 6.80
CA GLU A 147 9.98 -5.70 7.40
C GLU A 147 8.64 -4.93 7.46
N GLU A 148 7.77 -5.12 6.47
CA GLU A 148 6.45 -4.49 6.42
C GLU A 148 5.49 -5.14 7.42
N TYR A 149 5.54 -6.47 7.54
CA TYR A 149 4.81 -7.21 8.56
C TYR A 149 5.26 -6.82 9.97
N ALA A 150 6.58 -6.78 10.22
CA ALA A 150 7.12 -6.45 11.53
C ALA A 150 6.66 -5.07 12.01
N HIS A 151 6.59 -4.10 11.09
CA HIS A 151 6.13 -2.76 11.39
C HIS A 151 4.64 -2.69 11.72
N SER A 152 3.80 -3.35 10.92
CA SER A 152 2.35 -3.39 11.15
C SER A 152 1.69 -4.59 10.49
N HIS A 153 0.79 -5.28 11.18
CA HIS A 153 0.04 -6.42 10.63
C HIS A 153 -1.28 -6.63 11.38
N LEU A 154 -2.15 -7.50 10.87
CA LEU A 154 -3.35 -7.91 11.62
C LEU A 154 -2.96 -8.88 12.74
N GLU A 155 -3.47 -8.66 13.95
CA GLU A 155 -3.21 -9.51 15.11
C GLU A 155 -3.48 -11.01 14.81
N GLY A 156 -2.50 -11.87 15.10
CA GLY A 156 -2.57 -13.31 14.83
C GLY A 156 -2.29 -13.72 13.38
N ALA A 157 -1.92 -12.78 12.50
CA ALA A 157 -1.45 -13.11 11.16
C ALA A 157 -0.08 -13.80 11.20
N ILE A 158 0.11 -14.79 10.33
CA ILE A 158 1.41 -15.42 10.06
C ILE A 158 2.02 -14.73 8.84
N ASN A 159 3.30 -14.33 8.93
CA ASN A 159 4.04 -13.84 7.77
C ASN A 159 4.74 -14.99 7.04
N ILE A 160 4.33 -15.22 5.79
CA ILE A 160 5.05 -16.05 4.84
C ILE A 160 5.04 -15.24 3.55
N THR A 161 6.22 -14.79 3.12
CA THR A 161 6.34 -13.97 1.90
C THR A 161 5.85 -14.76 0.68
N LEU A 162 5.49 -14.06 -0.40
CA LEU A 162 5.06 -14.74 -1.63
C LEU A 162 6.15 -15.68 -2.18
N GLU A 163 7.41 -15.31 -1.99
CA GLU A 163 8.59 -16.07 -2.40
C GLU A 163 8.72 -17.38 -1.61
N GLU A 164 8.47 -17.35 -0.31
CA GLU A 164 8.59 -18.51 0.60
C GLU A 164 7.35 -19.42 0.58
N LEU A 165 6.24 -18.95 -0.01
CA LEU A 165 4.93 -19.59 0.11
C LEU A 165 4.92 -21.06 -0.30
N GLU A 166 5.59 -21.40 -1.40
CA GLU A 166 5.63 -22.78 -1.93
C GLU A 166 6.37 -23.75 -0.99
N GLU A 167 7.43 -23.27 -0.35
CA GLU A 167 8.25 -24.07 0.57
C GLU A 167 7.56 -24.26 1.94
N ARG A 168 6.70 -23.30 2.30
CA ARG A 168 6.00 -23.24 3.60
C ARG A 168 4.56 -23.73 3.55
N LEU A 169 4.13 -24.35 2.45
CA LEU A 169 2.77 -24.92 2.33
C LEU A 169 2.43 -25.92 3.43
N GLY A 170 3.44 -26.62 3.97
CA GLY A 170 3.27 -27.60 5.06
C GLY A 170 2.82 -26.99 6.39
N ASP A 171 2.98 -25.68 6.56
CA ASP A 171 2.64 -24.98 7.80
C ASP A 171 1.13 -24.74 7.95
N PHE A 172 0.38 -24.83 6.84
CA PHE A 172 -1.03 -24.48 6.85
C PHE A 172 -1.92 -25.69 7.22
N PRO A 173 -2.85 -25.53 8.18
CA PRO A 173 -3.83 -26.56 8.46
C PRO A 173 -4.81 -26.68 7.29
N LYS A 174 -4.84 -27.84 6.61
CA LYS A 174 -5.73 -28.09 5.46
C LYS A 174 -7.23 -27.96 5.77
N SER A 175 -7.62 -27.99 7.04
CA SER A 175 -9.02 -27.90 7.47
C SER A 175 -9.56 -26.46 7.50
N LYS A 176 -8.69 -25.45 7.62
CA LYS A 176 -9.10 -24.05 7.77
C LYS A 176 -9.02 -23.32 6.44
N THR A 177 -9.87 -22.30 6.29
CA THR A 177 -9.74 -21.34 5.20
C THR A 177 -8.56 -20.41 5.49
N ILE A 178 -7.68 -20.23 4.52
CA ILE A 178 -6.59 -19.27 4.55
C ILE A 178 -7.11 -17.94 4.00
N VAL A 179 -6.98 -16.87 4.76
CA VAL A 179 -7.28 -15.51 4.33
C VAL A 179 -5.94 -14.80 4.11
N ALA A 180 -5.56 -14.57 2.86
CA ALA A 180 -4.31 -13.90 2.51
C ALA A 180 -4.54 -12.39 2.28
N TYR A 181 -3.59 -11.56 2.69
CA TYR A 181 -3.64 -10.11 2.44
C TYR A 181 -2.27 -9.53 2.12
N CYS A 182 -2.27 -8.31 1.58
CA CYS A 182 -1.07 -7.57 1.18
C CYS A 182 -1.24 -6.05 1.45
N ARG A 183 -0.61 -5.21 0.63
CA ARG A 183 -0.47 -3.76 0.76
C ARG A 183 -1.72 -2.97 0.42
N GLY A 184 -2.72 -3.53 -0.24
CA GLY A 184 -3.90 -2.77 -0.65
C GLY A 184 -4.62 -3.35 -1.87
N THR A 185 -5.60 -2.60 -2.36
CA THR A 185 -6.54 -2.97 -3.42
C THR A 185 -5.83 -3.47 -4.70
N TYR A 186 -4.75 -2.81 -5.10
CA TYR A 186 -4.00 -3.14 -6.33
C TYR A 186 -2.77 -4.04 -6.10
N CYS A 187 -2.56 -4.56 -4.89
CA CYS A 187 -1.42 -5.45 -4.65
C CYS A 187 -1.62 -6.84 -5.29
N VAL A 188 -0.74 -7.18 -6.23
CA VAL A 188 -0.72 -8.49 -6.93
C VAL A 188 -0.34 -9.67 -6.00
N LEU A 189 0.46 -9.44 -4.95
CA LEU A 189 1.01 -10.54 -4.13
C LEU A 189 -0.09 -11.42 -3.51
N SER A 190 -1.15 -10.81 -2.98
CA SER A 190 -2.26 -11.55 -2.37
C SER A 190 -3.09 -12.35 -3.39
N TYR A 191 -3.18 -11.88 -4.65
CA TYR A 191 -3.83 -12.63 -5.73
C TYR A 191 -3.02 -13.88 -6.09
N GLU A 192 -1.72 -13.70 -6.32
CA GLU A 192 -0.80 -14.80 -6.61
C GLU A 192 -0.75 -15.82 -5.47
N ALA A 193 -0.73 -15.36 -4.22
CA ALA A 193 -0.74 -16.24 -3.06
C ALA A 193 -2.00 -17.11 -3.01
N VAL A 194 -3.19 -16.50 -3.15
CA VAL A 194 -4.46 -17.25 -3.14
C VAL A 194 -4.54 -18.22 -4.31
N LYS A 195 -4.10 -17.81 -5.50
CA LYS A 195 -4.04 -18.69 -6.68
C LYS A 195 -3.17 -19.92 -6.41
N ARG A 196 -1.92 -19.73 -5.97
CA ARG A 196 -1.00 -20.83 -5.64
C ARG A 196 -1.57 -21.74 -4.56
N LEU A 197 -2.13 -21.18 -3.48
CA LEU A 197 -2.75 -21.96 -2.42
C LEU A 197 -3.91 -22.84 -2.95
N ARG A 198 -4.77 -22.29 -3.81
CA ARG A 198 -5.88 -23.03 -4.42
C ARG A 198 -5.40 -24.14 -5.35
N GLU A 199 -4.38 -23.88 -6.17
CA GLU A 199 -3.75 -24.88 -7.05
C GLU A 199 -3.20 -26.07 -6.26
N LYS A 200 -2.79 -25.86 -5.00
CA LYS A 200 -2.31 -26.91 -4.08
C LYS A 200 -3.43 -27.52 -3.22
N GLY A 201 -4.68 -27.17 -3.48
CA GLY A 201 -5.87 -27.74 -2.84
C GLY A 201 -6.26 -27.09 -1.51
N PHE A 202 -5.69 -25.95 -1.14
CA PHE A 202 -6.13 -25.21 0.04
C PHE A 202 -7.40 -24.39 -0.24
N LYS A 203 -8.27 -24.26 0.76
CA LYS A 203 -9.31 -23.24 0.76
C LYS A 203 -8.66 -21.91 1.07
N ALA A 204 -8.51 -21.04 0.07
CA ALA A 204 -7.95 -19.72 0.26
C ALA A 204 -8.88 -18.64 -0.30
N VAL A 205 -8.87 -17.46 0.32
CA VAL A 205 -9.56 -16.24 -0.14
C VAL A 205 -8.67 -15.03 0.20
N ARG A 206 -8.86 -13.89 -0.48
CA ARG A 206 -8.19 -12.65 -0.09
C ARG A 206 -8.97 -11.96 1.02
N ALA A 207 -8.29 -11.17 1.86
CA ALA A 207 -8.96 -10.09 2.56
C ALA A 207 -9.29 -8.96 1.57
N GLU A 208 -10.40 -8.26 1.80
CA GLU A 208 -10.74 -7.05 1.07
C GLU A 208 -9.76 -5.91 1.46
N ASP A 209 -9.38 -5.12 0.46
CA ASP A 209 -8.41 -4.05 0.57
C ASP A 209 -7.02 -4.50 1.10
N GLY A 210 -6.50 -3.78 2.09
CA GLY A 210 -5.20 -3.98 2.70
C GLY A 210 -4.87 -2.82 3.64
N ILE A 211 -3.60 -2.72 4.00
CA ILE A 211 -3.11 -1.86 5.10
C ILE A 211 -3.54 -0.38 5.00
N PRO A 212 -3.44 0.33 3.86
CA PRO A 212 -3.85 1.72 3.73
C PRO A 212 -5.33 1.93 4.08
N ASN A 213 -6.22 1.10 3.54
CA ASN A 213 -7.66 1.18 3.82
C ASN A 213 -7.94 0.87 5.29
N TRP A 214 -7.28 -0.13 5.86
CA TRP A 214 -7.48 -0.52 7.25
C TRP A 214 -7.00 0.54 8.22
N LEU A 215 -5.88 1.21 7.93
CA LEU A 215 -5.44 2.40 8.66
C LEU A 215 -6.48 3.52 8.58
N ASN A 216 -7.01 3.79 7.38
CA ASN A 216 -8.06 4.81 7.18
C ASN A 216 -9.38 4.46 7.91
N MET A 217 -9.67 3.17 8.07
CA MET A 217 -10.81 2.65 8.85
C MET A 217 -10.53 2.57 10.36
N ASN A 218 -9.35 2.98 10.82
CA ASN A 218 -8.89 2.87 12.21
C ASN A 218 -8.89 1.42 12.74
N VAL A 219 -8.63 0.44 11.87
CA VAL A 219 -8.40 -0.95 12.30
C VAL A 219 -7.12 -1.01 13.12
N LYS A 220 -7.18 -1.64 14.30
CA LYS A 220 -6.01 -1.82 15.15
C LYS A 220 -5.07 -2.85 14.53
N LEU A 221 -3.88 -2.40 14.16
CA LEU A 221 -2.78 -3.25 13.70
C LEU A 221 -1.82 -3.56 14.85
N ALA A 222 -1.32 -4.79 14.88
CA ALA A 222 -0.25 -5.25 15.75
C ALA A 222 1.12 -4.84 15.18
N LYS A 223 2.15 -4.90 16.02
CA LYS A 223 3.55 -4.77 15.63
C LYS A 223 4.30 -5.97 16.16
N GLN A 224 5.32 -6.44 15.45
CA GLN A 224 6.18 -7.49 15.97
C GLN A 224 6.98 -6.91 17.14
N ALA A 225 6.98 -7.60 18.28
CA ALA A 225 7.80 -7.21 19.42
C ALA A 225 9.28 -7.42 19.06
N ASP A 226 10.13 -6.47 19.48
CA ASP A 226 11.60 -6.57 19.38
C ASP A 226 12.14 -7.77 20.18
#